data_AF-A0A934FY90-F1
#
_entry.id   AF-A0A934FY90-F1
#
_cell.length_a   1.000
_cell.length_b   1.000
_cell.length_c   1.000
_cell.angle_alpha   90.00
_cell.angle_beta   90.00
_cell.angle_gamma   90.00
#
_symmetry.space_group_name_H-M   'P 1'
#
loop_
_entity.id
_entity.type
_entity.pdbx_description
1 polymer ?
#
loop_
_entity_poly.entity_id
_entity_poly.type
_entity_poly.pdbx_seq_one_letter_code
_entity_poly.pdbx_strand_id
1 'polypeptide(L)'
;MSDEAWLWDRSGPPDPTVEALEAMLSRYAHGKRATPRRRAPLPLAVSALLVAALLVAALFVVVWSLDRGEVTKPLPTGEFVVVNEDAPDRPLDGGAWCEPKPRAQRLRIGELGWVELAPGARVRVDDARRGFTRLFLESGRIEASIDPRAGARVFQVATPAVLCIDLGCRYVLEHDATSGEATVSVTLGRVAFASQGREVFVPWGASCRAGPGDRLGTPCFDDLEPGLKKLCARYDELSPLEPARRELVAKFGSAVERRLDTLVLWHWLADADPEVVALAERALIRLAGLPPDALAQKQITGIDRETWRAHVEALWWR
;
A
#
# COMPACT_ATOMS: atom_id res chain seq x y z
N MET A 1 67.21 62.22 -9.28
CA MET A 1 66.86 61.67 -10.61
C MET A 1 67.39 60.25 -10.65
N SER A 2 66.51 59.25 -10.74
CA SER A 2 66.72 57.81 -10.97
C SER A 2 66.47 56.77 -9.85
N ASP A 3 65.54 57.00 -8.90
CA ASP A 3 65.19 55.97 -7.88
C ASP A 3 63.85 55.24 -8.14
N GLU A 4 62.96 55.75 -9.01
CA GLU A 4 61.64 55.14 -9.24
C GLU A 4 61.65 53.97 -10.25
N ALA A 5 62.68 53.84 -11.08
CA ALA A 5 62.74 52.81 -12.12
C ALA A 5 62.86 51.40 -11.54
N TRP A 6 63.67 51.23 -10.48
CA TRP A 6 63.90 49.94 -9.84
C TRP A 6 62.61 49.29 -9.31
N LEU A 7 61.68 50.10 -8.79
CA LEU A 7 60.44 49.60 -8.16
C LEU A 7 59.51 48.91 -9.17
N TRP A 8 59.53 49.35 -10.44
CA TRP A 8 58.57 48.90 -11.45
C TRP A 8 59.14 47.89 -12.45
N ASP A 9 60.43 47.95 -12.78
CA ASP A 9 61.05 47.03 -13.74
C ASP A 9 62.41 46.44 -13.32
N ARG A 10 62.89 46.79 -12.12
CA ARG A 10 64.21 46.38 -11.58
C ARG A 10 65.40 46.75 -12.47
N SER A 11 65.28 47.80 -13.28
CA SER A 11 66.39 48.34 -14.06
C SER A 11 67.03 49.54 -13.35
N GLY A 12 68.30 49.39 -12.93
CA GLY A 12 69.06 50.41 -12.20
C GLY A 12 69.82 49.87 -10.99
N PRO A 13 70.69 50.67 -10.33
CA PRO A 13 71.31 50.27 -9.07
C PRO A 13 70.25 50.16 -7.97
N PRO A 14 70.17 49.04 -7.22
CA PRO A 14 69.15 48.85 -6.20
C PRO A 14 69.33 49.81 -5.03
N ASP A 15 68.21 50.34 -4.51
CA ASP A 15 68.21 51.06 -3.24
C ASP A 15 68.56 50.06 -2.12
N PRO A 16 69.58 50.34 -1.28
CA PRO A 16 70.04 49.42 -0.23
C PRO A 16 68.93 49.00 0.75
N THR A 17 67.97 49.89 0.98
CA THR A 17 66.83 49.67 1.88
C THR A 17 65.83 48.71 1.25
N VAL A 18 65.58 48.86 -0.05
CA VAL A 18 64.69 47.98 -0.82
C VAL A 18 65.31 46.59 -0.95
N GLU A 19 66.61 46.50 -1.20
CA GLU A 19 67.33 45.22 -1.30
C GLU A 19 67.31 44.45 0.04
N ALA A 20 67.52 45.14 1.17
CA ALA A 20 67.41 44.53 2.49
C ALA A 20 66.00 44.02 2.80
N LEU A 21 64.96 44.77 2.41
CA LEU A 21 63.57 44.37 2.54
C LEU A 21 63.21 43.18 1.63
N GLU A 22 63.65 43.18 0.37
CA GLU A 22 63.46 42.06 -0.55
C GLU A 22 64.15 40.78 -0.03
N ALA A 23 65.36 40.90 0.52
CA ALA A 23 66.07 39.77 1.14
C ALA A 23 65.29 39.21 2.34
N MET A 24 64.80 40.06 3.24
CA MET A 24 64.03 39.65 4.41
C MET A 24 62.67 39.01 4.05
N LEU A 25 62.02 39.53 3.01
CA LEU A 25 60.69 39.09 2.59
C LEU A 25 60.71 37.97 1.53
N SER A 26 61.88 37.65 0.97
CA SER A 26 62.06 36.58 -0.01
C SER A 26 61.47 35.23 0.44
N ARG A 27 61.54 34.92 1.74
CA ARG A 27 60.95 33.69 2.32
C ARG A 27 59.42 33.64 2.26
N TYR A 28 58.78 34.80 2.11
CA TYR A 28 57.33 34.94 1.94
C TYR A 28 56.94 35.25 0.48
N ALA A 29 57.90 35.27 -0.45
CA ALA A 29 57.61 35.48 -1.85
C ALA A 29 56.68 34.37 -2.35
N HIS A 30 55.52 34.77 -2.84
CA HIS A 30 54.47 33.84 -3.27
C HIS A 30 54.81 33.23 -4.64
N GLY A 31 55.78 32.31 -4.65
CA GLY A 31 56.25 31.59 -5.82
C GLY A 31 55.36 30.39 -6.13
N LYS A 32 54.18 30.63 -6.71
CA LYS A 32 53.43 29.70 -7.57
C LYS A 32 52.16 30.41 -8.09
N ARG A 33 52.11 30.69 -9.39
CA ARG A 33 50.82 30.94 -10.06
C ARG A 33 49.91 29.75 -9.76
N ALA A 34 48.76 29.99 -9.14
CA ALA A 34 47.74 28.98 -9.01
C ALA A 34 47.33 28.52 -10.42
N THR A 35 47.62 27.27 -10.76
CA THR A 35 47.07 26.67 -11.97
C THR A 35 45.55 26.58 -11.77
N PRO A 36 44.72 27.00 -12.74
CA PRO A 36 43.29 26.89 -12.60
C PRO A 36 42.94 25.41 -12.42
N ARG A 37 42.37 25.07 -11.27
CA ARG A 37 41.90 23.73 -10.95
C ARG A 37 40.73 23.44 -11.89
N ARG A 38 40.99 22.81 -13.04
CA ARG A 38 39.96 22.32 -13.95
C ARG A 38 39.04 21.42 -13.14
N ARG A 39 37.79 21.85 -12.92
CA ARG A 39 36.73 20.96 -12.44
C ARG A 39 36.62 19.86 -13.49
N ALA A 40 36.96 18.63 -13.13
CA ALA A 40 36.66 17.50 -13.98
C ALA A 40 35.14 17.50 -14.21
N PRO A 41 34.65 17.44 -15.45
CA PRO A 41 33.22 17.20 -15.66
C PRO A 41 32.89 15.88 -14.99
N LEU A 42 31.83 15.86 -14.18
CA LEU A 42 31.26 14.61 -13.70
C LEU A 42 31.02 13.74 -14.95
N PRO A 43 31.44 12.45 -14.95
CA PRO A 43 31.25 11.61 -16.12
C PRO A 43 29.75 11.59 -16.45
N LEU A 44 29.41 11.74 -17.73
CA LEU A 44 28.02 11.80 -18.25
C LEU A 44 27.11 10.69 -17.70
N ALA A 45 27.68 9.57 -17.27
CA ALA A 45 26.98 8.48 -16.59
C ALA A 45 26.40 8.86 -15.22
N VAL A 46 27.09 9.70 -14.43
CA VAL A 46 26.63 10.15 -13.09
C VAL A 46 25.51 11.18 -13.22
N SER A 47 25.58 12.07 -14.22
CA SER A 47 24.48 12.99 -14.52
C SER A 47 23.26 12.27 -15.11
N ALA A 48 23.46 11.24 -15.95
CA ALA A 48 22.36 10.41 -16.45
C ALA A 48 21.67 9.62 -15.32
N LEU A 49 22.43 9.07 -14.36
CA LEU A 49 21.88 8.37 -13.20
C LEU A 49 21.09 9.31 -12.27
N LEU A 50 21.56 10.54 -12.06
CA LEU A 50 20.84 11.53 -11.27
C LEU A 50 19.54 11.98 -11.95
N VAL A 51 19.55 12.17 -13.28
CA VAL A 51 18.34 12.49 -14.04
C VAL A 51 17.35 11.32 -14.02
N ALA A 52 17.82 10.08 -14.19
CA ALA A 52 16.98 8.90 -14.09
C ALA A 52 16.37 8.73 -12.68
N ALA A 53 17.16 8.94 -11.63
CA ALA A 53 16.67 8.90 -10.24
C ALA A 53 15.63 10.00 -9.97
N LEU A 54 15.84 11.22 -10.50
CA LEU A 54 14.86 12.31 -10.40
C LEU A 54 13.58 12.02 -11.19
N LEU A 55 13.67 11.37 -12.36
CA LEU A 55 12.49 10.96 -13.13
C LEU A 55 11.72 9.84 -12.43
N VAL A 56 12.40 8.88 -11.82
CA VAL A 56 11.76 7.83 -11.01
C VAL A 56 11.13 8.42 -9.75
N ALA A 57 11.81 9.35 -9.07
CA ALA A 57 11.24 10.06 -7.92
C ALA A 57 10.04 10.94 -8.32
N ALA A 58 10.11 11.62 -9.47
CA ALA A 58 8.99 12.41 -9.99
C ALA A 58 7.81 11.51 -10.39
N LEU A 59 8.08 10.36 -11.03
CA LEU A 59 7.04 9.38 -11.35
C LEU A 59 6.44 8.80 -10.08
N PHE A 60 7.25 8.50 -9.06
CA PHE A 60 6.79 8.03 -7.76
C PHE A 60 5.93 9.09 -7.07
N VAL A 61 6.36 10.36 -7.05
CA VAL A 61 5.56 11.48 -6.52
C VAL A 61 4.28 11.68 -7.31
N VAL A 62 4.29 11.55 -8.64
CA VAL A 62 3.08 11.66 -9.47
C VAL A 62 2.13 10.50 -9.18
N VAL A 63 2.61 9.25 -9.15
CA VAL A 63 1.80 8.07 -8.82
C VAL A 63 1.24 8.17 -7.40
N TRP A 64 2.07 8.57 -6.44
CA TRP A 64 1.68 8.77 -5.04
C TRP A 64 0.73 9.97 -4.86
N SER A 65 0.89 11.04 -5.63
CA SER A 65 -0.01 12.20 -5.59
C SER A 65 -1.34 11.91 -6.29
N LEU A 66 -1.37 11.00 -7.27
CA LEU A 66 -2.61 10.48 -7.84
C LEU A 66 -3.35 9.58 -6.84
N ASP A 67 -2.65 8.88 -5.93
CA ASP A 67 -3.23 8.10 -4.83
C ASP A 67 -3.69 8.99 -3.65
N ARG A 68 -3.12 10.20 -3.51
CA ARG A 68 -3.51 11.23 -2.53
C ARG A 68 -4.49 12.27 -3.07
N GLY A 69 -5.45 11.88 -3.91
CA GLY A 69 -6.52 12.77 -4.36
C GLY A 69 -7.33 13.32 -3.17
N GLU A 70 -7.01 14.56 -2.77
CA GLU A 70 -7.67 15.31 -1.71
C GLU A 70 -9.18 15.51 -1.99
N VAL A 71 -9.94 15.12 -0.98
CA VAL A 71 -11.32 15.43 -0.58
C VAL A 71 -11.82 16.82 -1.03
N THR A 72 -12.22 17.00 -2.29
CA THR A 72 -13.10 18.14 -2.69
C THR A 72 -14.04 17.86 -3.86
N LYS A 73 -14.14 16.62 -4.36
CA LYS A 73 -15.30 16.24 -5.19
C LYS A 73 -16.43 15.78 -4.25
N PRO A 74 -17.67 16.27 -4.39
CA PRO A 74 -18.79 15.63 -3.72
C PRO A 74 -18.76 14.15 -4.10
N LEU A 75 -18.77 13.29 -3.09
CA LEU A 75 -18.77 11.85 -3.27
C LEU A 75 -19.91 11.51 -4.23
N PRO A 76 -19.65 10.82 -5.36
CA PRO A 76 -20.70 10.52 -6.31
C PRO A 76 -21.78 9.74 -5.57
N THR A 77 -22.99 10.29 -5.53
CA THR A 77 -24.14 9.52 -5.08
C THR A 77 -24.38 8.45 -6.14
N GLY A 78 -24.11 7.19 -5.82
CA GLY A 78 -24.36 6.09 -6.74
C GLY A 78 -25.85 5.85 -6.84
N GLU A 79 -26.50 6.42 -7.85
CA GLU A 79 -27.84 5.98 -8.23
C GLU A 79 -27.75 4.55 -8.77
N PHE A 80 -28.48 3.63 -8.17
CA PHE A 80 -28.53 2.25 -8.61
C PHE A 80 -29.51 2.11 -9.76
N VAL A 81 -29.04 1.51 -10.85
CA VAL A 81 -29.84 1.27 -12.06
C VAL A 81 -29.67 -0.18 -12.47
N VAL A 82 -30.77 -0.91 -12.60
CA VAL A 82 -30.78 -2.22 -13.25
C VAL A 82 -30.55 -1.99 -14.74
N VAL A 83 -29.49 -2.59 -15.27
CA VAL A 83 -29.17 -2.59 -16.69
C VAL A 83 -29.82 -3.81 -17.34
N ASN A 84 -30.64 -3.58 -18.37
CA ASN A 84 -31.27 -4.64 -19.15
C ASN A 84 -30.79 -4.53 -20.60
N GLU A 85 -30.43 -5.65 -21.23
CA GLU A 85 -30.05 -5.64 -22.66
C GLU A 85 -31.26 -5.39 -23.58
N ASP A 86 -32.43 -5.95 -23.22
CA ASP A 86 -33.65 -5.96 -24.05
C ASP A 86 -34.76 -5.02 -23.55
N ALA A 87 -34.49 -4.18 -22.54
CA ALA A 87 -35.48 -3.32 -21.90
C ALA A 87 -34.84 -2.01 -21.41
N PRO A 88 -35.63 -0.95 -21.16
CA PRO A 88 -35.09 0.26 -20.57
C PRO A 88 -34.46 0.00 -19.19
N ASP A 89 -33.41 0.75 -18.90
CA ASP A 89 -32.78 0.86 -17.59
C ASP A 89 -33.84 1.19 -16.52
N ARG A 90 -33.79 0.48 -15.38
CA ARG A 90 -34.75 0.68 -14.29
C ARG A 90 -34.04 1.18 -13.04
N PRO A 91 -34.32 2.40 -12.55
CA PRO A 91 -33.73 2.90 -11.31
C PRO A 91 -34.22 2.09 -10.10
N LEU A 92 -33.38 2.03 -9.07
CA LEU A 92 -33.68 1.40 -7.79
C LEU A 92 -33.63 2.43 -6.67
N ASP A 93 -34.74 2.53 -5.95
CA ASP A 93 -34.83 3.34 -4.74
C ASP A 93 -34.13 2.66 -3.55
N GLY A 94 -33.79 3.46 -2.54
CA GLY A 94 -33.35 2.93 -1.24
C GLY A 94 -34.37 1.97 -0.65
N GLY A 95 -33.91 0.80 -0.20
CA GLY A 95 -34.75 -0.29 0.30
C GLY A 95 -35.23 -1.28 -0.76
N ALA A 96 -35.01 -1.02 -2.05
CA ALA A 96 -35.40 -1.95 -3.11
C ALA A 96 -34.61 -3.25 -3.04
N TRP A 97 -35.32 -4.38 -3.20
CA TRP A 97 -34.73 -5.71 -3.30
C TRP A 97 -34.54 -6.13 -4.76
N CYS A 98 -33.45 -6.84 -5.01
CA CYS A 98 -33.13 -7.50 -6.27
C CYS A 98 -32.85 -8.98 -6.01
N GLU A 99 -33.60 -9.84 -6.70
CA GLU A 99 -33.44 -11.30 -6.67
C GLU A 99 -33.46 -11.86 -8.10
N PRO A 100 -32.33 -11.79 -8.81
CA PRO A 100 -32.26 -12.27 -10.20
C PRO A 100 -32.57 -13.75 -10.29
N LYS A 101 -33.63 -14.07 -11.04
CA LYS A 101 -34.04 -15.44 -11.38
C LYS A 101 -34.63 -15.41 -12.80
N PRO A 102 -34.25 -16.31 -13.72
CA PRO A 102 -33.25 -17.39 -13.59
C PRO A 102 -31.83 -17.00 -14.03
N ARG A 103 -31.63 -15.79 -14.54
CA ARG A 103 -30.35 -15.32 -15.09
C ARG A 103 -29.74 -14.23 -14.21
N ALA A 104 -28.43 -14.02 -14.36
CA ALA A 104 -27.73 -12.94 -13.68
C ALA A 104 -28.31 -11.58 -14.08
N GLN A 105 -28.15 -10.59 -13.20
CA GLN A 105 -28.60 -9.22 -13.43
C GLN A 105 -27.49 -8.24 -13.07
N ARG A 106 -27.27 -7.24 -13.92
CA ARG A 106 -26.27 -6.20 -13.66
C ARG A 106 -26.93 -4.95 -13.11
N LEU A 107 -26.34 -4.43 -12.03
CA LEU A 107 -26.63 -3.13 -11.47
C LEU A 107 -25.49 -2.17 -11.83
N ARG A 108 -25.81 -1.05 -12.47
CA ARG A 108 -24.92 0.09 -12.62
C ARG A 108 -25.07 1.00 -11.40
N ILE A 109 -23.96 1.55 -10.93
CA ILE A 109 -23.91 2.38 -9.72
C ILE A 109 -23.43 3.77 -10.10
N GLY A 110 -24.33 4.62 -10.62
CA GLY A 110 -23.97 5.93 -11.17
C GLY A 110 -22.75 5.83 -12.11
N GLU A 111 -21.72 6.63 -11.78
CA GLU A 111 -20.41 6.63 -12.44
C GLU A 111 -19.34 5.79 -11.69
N LEU A 112 -19.70 5.15 -10.57
CA LEU A 112 -18.76 4.40 -9.72
C LEU A 112 -18.33 3.09 -10.38
N GLY A 113 -19.24 2.41 -11.08
CA GLY A 113 -18.98 1.09 -11.64
C GLY A 113 -20.24 0.23 -11.73
N TRP A 114 -20.06 -1.08 -11.62
CA TRP A 114 -21.16 -2.04 -11.71
C TRP A 114 -21.01 -3.19 -10.73
N VAL A 115 -22.15 -3.83 -10.45
CA VAL A 115 -22.26 -5.08 -9.68
C VAL A 115 -23.11 -6.05 -10.48
N GLU A 116 -22.58 -7.24 -10.71
CA GLU A 116 -23.32 -8.35 -11.29
C GLU A 116 -23.81 -9.27 -10.17
N LEU A 117 -25.11 -9.47 -10.14
CA LEU A 117 -25.80 -10.35 -9.21
C LEU A 117 -25.99 -11.71 -9.85
N ALA A 118 -25.43 -12.76 -9.25
CA ALA A 118 -25.61 -14.13 -9.74
C ALA A 118 -27.08 -14.59 -9.55
N PRO A 119 -27.58 -15.56 -10.35
CA PRO A 119 -28.90 -16.13 -10.14
C PRO A 119 -29.09 -16.61 -8.69
N GLY A 120 -30.22 -16.23 -8.08
CA GLY A 120 -30.54 -16.60 -6.71
C GLY A 120 -29.91 -15.71 -5.62
N ALA A 121 -29.06 -14.74 -5.97
CA ALA A 121 -28.61 -13.74 -5.02
C ALA A 121 -29.78 -12.90 -4.51
N ARG A 122 -29.74 -12.49 -3.24
CA ARG A 122 -30.74 -11.63 -2.60
C ARG A 122 -30.07 -10.39 -2.06
N VAL A 123 -30.26 -9.27 -2.76
CA VAL A 123 -29.56 -8.01 -2.50
C VAL A 123 -30.55 -6.88 -2.30
N ARG A 124 -30.30 -6.02 -1.31
CA ARG A 124 -31.06 -4.80 -1.06
C ARG A 124 -30.18 -3.57 -1.26
N VAL A 125 -30.75 -2.50 -1.80
CA VAL A 125 -30.14 -1.17 -1.75
C VAL A 125 -30.30 -0.63 -0.33
N ASP A 126 -29.20 -0.45 0.42
CA ASP A 126 -29.25 -0.11 1.84
C ASP A 126 -29.22 1.41 2.06
N ASP A 127 -28.14 2.05 1.64
CA ASP A 127 -27.95 3.49 1.80
C ASP A 127 -27.28 4.09 0.56
N ALA A 128 -27.79 5.21 0.10
CA ALA A 128 -27.25 5.98 -1.01
C ALA A 128 -27.01 7.45 -0.59
N ARG A 129 -26.81 7.76 0.71
CA ARG A 129 -26.70 9.15 1.19
C ARG A 129 -25.50 9.41 2.09
N ARG A 130 -24.79 10.49 1.73
CA ARG A 130 -23.68 11.19 2.41
C ARG A 130 -22.43 10.36 2.66
N GLY A 131 -21.77 10.06 1.55
CA GLY A 131 -20.33 9.80 1.51
C GLY A 131 -19.94 8.41 1.04
N PHE A 132 -20.89 7.50 0.97
CA PHE A 132 -20.72 6.19 0.35
C PHE A 132 -22.07 5.69 -0.18
N THR A 133 -21.98 4.69 -1.04
CA THR A 133 -23.10 3.95 -1.62
C THR A 133 -23.02 2.51 -1.13
N ARG A 134 -24.12 1.95 -0.61
CA ARG A 134 -24.13 0.65 0.06
C ARG A 134 -25.21 -0.29 -0.45
N LEU A 135 -24.80 -1.52 -0.74
CA LEU A 135 -25.68 -2.68 -0.89
C LEU A 135 -25.66 -3.54 0.38
N PHE A 136 -26.75 -4.27 0.61
CA PHE A 136 -26.83 -5.34 1.59
C PHE A 136 -27.05 -6.66 0.85
N LEU A 137 -26.04 -7.54 0.85
CA LEU A 137 -26.11 -8.89 0.34
C LEU A 137 -26.59 -9.82 1.46
N GLU A 138 -27.86 -10.21 1.39
CA GLU A 138 -28.43 -11.14 2.37
C GLU A 138 -27.99 -12.58 2.08
N SER A 139 -27.87 -12.98 0.82
CA SER A 139 -27.37 -14.30 0.43
C SER A 139 -27.00 -14.38 -1.05
N GLY A 140 -26.17 -15.36 -1.39
CA GLY A 140 -25.74 -15.66 -2.77
C GLY A 140 -24.43 -14.98 -3.13
N ARG A 141 -24.22 -14.76 -4.44
CA ARG A 141 -22.96 -14.31 -5.02
C ARG A 141 -23.14 -13.03 -5.82
N ILE A 142 -22.19 -12.11 -5.65
CA ILE A 142 -22.05 -10.92 -6.50
C ILE A 142 -20.63 -10.79 -7.03
N GLU A 143 -20.48 -10.12 -8.16
CA GLU A 143 -19.21 -9.63 -8.66
C GLU A 143 -19.28 -8.11 -8.79
N ALA A 144 -18.39 -7.40 -8.10
CA ALA A 144 -18.33 -5.94 -8.13
C ALA A 144 -17.10 -5.49 -8.91
N SER A 145 -17.25 -4.45 -9.74
CA SER A 145 -16.17 -3.79 -10.44
C SER A 145 -16.37 -2.28 -10.30
N ILE A 146 -15.57 -1.65 -9.44
CA ILE A 146 -15.63 -0.23 -9.13
C ILE A 146 -14.41 0.46 -9.74
N ASP A 147 -14.61 1.63 -10.34
CA ASP A 147 -13.53 2.43 -10.92
C ASP A 147 -12.56 2.88 -9.81
N PRO A 148 -11.25 2.56 -9.91
CA PRO A 148 -10.26 3.03 -8.93
C PRO A 148 -10.22 4.55 -8.75
N ARG A 149 -10.66 5.32 -9.75
CA ARG A 149 -10.70 6.79 -9.74
C ARG A 149 -11.90 7.36 -8.97
N ALA A 150 -12.88 6.53 -8.63
CA ALA A 150 -14.05 6.95 -7.86
C ALA A 150 -13.71 7.33 -6.40
N GLY A 151 -12.54 6.91 -5.93
CA GLY A 151 -12.07 7.08 -4.56
C GLY A 151 -12.29 5.83 -3.72
N ALA A 152 -11.42 5.62 -2.73
CA ALA A 152 -11.57 4.50 -1.80
C ALA A 152 -12.79 4.72 -0.87
N ARG A 153 -13.41 3.61 -0.45
CA ARG A 153 -14.49 3.55 0.56
C ARG A 153 -15.83 4.16 0.13
N VAL A 154 -15.96 4.56 -1.13
CA VAL A 154 -17.18 5.15 -1.70
C VAL A 154 -18.26 4.12 -2.02
N PHE A 155 -17.89 2.84 -2.17
CA PHE A 155 -18.80 1.73 -2.38
C PHE A 155 -18.59 0.66 -1.31
N GLN A 156 -19.69 0.09 -0.81
CA GLN A 156 -19.66 -0.89 0.27
C GLN A 156 -20.75 -1.94 0.06
N VAL A 157 -20.46 -3.17 0.48
CA VAL A 157 -21.44 -4.25 0.52
C VAL A 157 -21.45 -4.84 1.92
N ALA A 158 -22.55 -4.63 2.64
CA ALA A 158 -22.79 -5.28 3.91
C ALA A 158 -23.34 -6.70 3.69
N THR A 159 -22.95 -7.61 4.56
CA THR A 159 -23.55 -8.94 4.72
C THR A 159 -23.94 -9.10 6.19
N PRO A 160 -24.71 -10.14 6.56
CA PRO A 160 -24.92 -10.49 7.96
C PRO A 160 -23.62 -10.73 8.76
N ALA A 161 -22.52 -11.14 8.11
CA ALA A 161 -21.26 -11.46 8.77
C ALA A 161 -20.24 -10.31 8.81
N VAL A 162 -20.22 -9.45 7.78
CA VAL A 162 -19.15 -8.47 7.59
C VAL A 162 -19.56 -7.30 6.69
N LEU A 163 -18.92 -6.15 6.88
CA LEU A 163 -18.92 -5.06 5.92
C LEU A 163 -17.72 -5.19 4.96
N CYS A 164 -17.99 -5.44 3.69
CA CYS A 164 -16.99 -5.37 2.63
C CYS A 164 -16.89 -3.93 2.09
N ILE A 165 -15.74 -3.29 2.31
CA ILE A 165 -15.46 -1.92 1.90
C ILE A 165 -14.58 -1.97 0.65
N ASP A 166 -15.10 -1.41 -0.47
CA ASP A 166 -14.35 -1.29 -1.71
C ASP A 166 -13.28 -0.20 -1.57
N LEU A 167 -12.05 -0.48 -2.03
CA LEU A 167 -10.94 0.47 -2.03
C LEU A 167 -10.43 0.77 -3.46
N GLY A 168 -11.32 0.69 -4.45
CA GLY A 168 -11.06 0.86 -5.88
C GLY A 168 -10.67 -0.45 -6.56
N CYS A 169 -11.63 -1.38 -6.73
CA CYS A 169 -11.26 -2.77 -7.03
C CYS A 169 -12.29 -3.57 -7.85
N ARG A 170 -11.91 -4.81 -8.18
CA ARG A 170 -12.80 -5.86 -8.68
C ARG A 170 -12.72 -7.08 -7.78
N TYR A 171 -13.88 -7.59 -7.37
CA TYR A 171 -13.95 -8.73 -6.45
C TYR A 171 -15.24 -9.51 -6.59
N VAL A 172 -15.19 -10.75 -6.12
CA VAL A 172 -16.35 -11.60 -5.91
C VAL A 172 -16.64 -11.61 -4.43
N LEU A 173 -17.90 -11.37 -4.05
CA LEU A 173 -18.37 -11.50 -2.67
C LEU A 173 -19.51 -12.51 -2.62
N GLU A 174 -19.38 -13.47 -1.72
CA GLU A 174 -20.36 -14.52 -1.48
C GLU A 174 -20.80 -14.47 -0.03
N HIS A 175 -22.09 -14.68 0.22
CA HIS A 175 -22.62 -14.91 1.55
C HIS A 175 -23.54 -16.14 1.52
N ASP A 176 -23.18 -17.16 2.30
CA ASP A 176 -23.97 -18.38 2.44
C ASP A 176 -24.93 -18.23 3.62
N ALA A 177 -26.23 -18.22 3.33
CA ALA A 177 -27.27 -18.12 4.36
C ALA A 177 -27.33 -19.33 5.30
N THR A 178 -26.77 -20.48 4.91
CA THR A 178 -26.80 -21.72 5.69
C THR A 178 -25.74 -21.71 6.78
N SER A 179 -24.50 -21.40 6.41
CA SER A 179 -23.37 -21.31 7.34
C SER A 179 -23.28 -19.94 8.02
N GLY A 180 -23.83 -18.90 7.39
CA GLY A 180 -23.65 -17.50 7.78
C GLY A 180 -22.25 -16.97 7.46
N GLU A 181 -21.46 -17.68 6.65
CA GLU A 181 -20.13 -17.24 6.24
C GLU A 181 -20.21 -16.31 5.02
N ALA A 182 -19.38 -15.27 5.03
CA ALA A 182 -19.09 -14.43 3.88
C ALA A 182 -17.65 -14.67 3.40
N THR A 183 -17.44 -14.74 2.08
CA THR A 183 -16.12 -14.88 1.46
C THR A 183 -15.93 -13.81 0.40
N VAL A 184 -14.77 -13.14 0.42
CA VAL A 184 -14.34 -12.25 -0.68
C VAL A 184 -13.13 -12.83 -1.38
N SER A 185 -13.10 -12.71 -2.70
CA SER A 185 -11.95 -13.01 -3.55
C SER A 185 -11.66 -11.81 -4.45
N VAL A 186 -10.47 -11.22 -4.33
CA VAL A 186 -10.13 -9.97 -5.02
C VAL A 186 -9.40 -10.26 -6.31
N THR A 187 -9.98 -9.83 -7.43
CA THR A 187 -9.43 -10.09 -8.78
C THR A 187 -8.69 -8.90 -9.38
N LEU A 188 -8.86 -7.71 -8.82
CA LEU A 188 -8.07 -6.50 -9.12
C LEU A 188 -8.16 -5.54 -7.94
N GLY A 189 -7.09 -4.80 -7.62
CA GLY A 189 -7.12 -3.77 -6.57
C GLY A 189 -7.10 -4.38 -5.16
N ARG A 190 -7.95 -3.89 -4.26
CA ARG A 190 -8.02 -4.33 -2.85
C ARG A 190 -9.38 -4.03 -2.22
N VAL A 191 -9.76 -4.82 -1.22
CA VAL A 191 -10.92 -4.55 -0.34
C VAL A 191 -10.48 -4.52 1.12
N ALA A 192 -11.36 -4.00 1.97
CA ALA A 192 -11.28 -4.18 3.41
C ALA A 192 -12.52 -4.91 3.92
N PHE A 193 -12.33 -5.96 4.73
CA PHE A 193 -13.37 -6.58 5.54
C PHE A 193 -13.37 -5.92 6.92
N ALA A 194 -14.51 -5.35 7.30
CA ALA A 194 -14.65 -4.64 8.57
C ALA A 194 -15.77 -5.24 9.43
N SER A 195 -15.47 -5.46 10.71
CA SER A 195 -16.41 -5.95 11.73
C SER A 195 -15.90 -5.53 13.12
N GLN A 196 -16.81 -5.04 13.97
CA GLN A 196 -16.53 -4.53 15.34
C GLN A 196 -15.24 -3.69 15.49
N GLY A 197 -14.99 -2.76 14.56
CA GLY A 197 -13.82 -1.88 14.62
C GLY A 197 -12.49 -2.54 14.22
N ARG A 198 -12.50 -3.83 13.86
CA ARG A 198 -11.38 -4.50 13.19
C ARG A 198 -11.56 -4.37 11.69
N GLU A 199 -10.46 -4.05 11.01
CA GLU A 199 -10.40 -3.98 9.55
C GLU A 199 -9.27 -4.91 9.07
N VAL A 200 -9.60 -5.73 8.09
CA VAL A 200 -8.73 -6.74 7.50
C VAL A 200 -8.58 -6.42 6.01
N PHE A 201 -7.34 -6.32 5.55
CA PHE A 201 -7.02 -5.86 4.21
C PHE A 201 -6.77 -7.03 3.27
N VAL A 202 -7.47 -7.04 2.13
CA VAL A 202 -7.39 -8.14 1.16
C VAL A 202 -6.93 -7.57 -0.19
N PRO A 203 -5.67 -7.80 -0.60
CA PRO A 203 -5.16 -7.34 -1.89
C PRO A 203 -5.60 -8.28 -3.03
N TRP A 204 -5.34 -7.84 -4.25
CA TRP A 204 -5.48 -8.62 -5.46
C TRP A 204 -4.81 -10.00 -5.36
N GLY A 205 -5.54 -11.04 -5.79
CA GLY A 205 -5.09 -12.42 -5.77
C GLY A 205 -5.20 -13.09 -4.41
N ALA A 206 -5.80 -12.41 -3.43
CA ALA A 206 -6.09 -12.94 -2.11
C ALA A 206 -7.58 -13.02 -1.83
N SER A 207 -7.90 -13.89 -0.89
CA SER A 207 -9.24 -14.09 -0.36
C SER A 207 -9.26 -13.99 1.16
N CYS A 208 -10.42 -13.67 1.70
CA CYS A 208 -10.69 -13.66 3.13
C CYS A 208 -12.10 -14.16 3.41
N ARG A 209 -12.30 -14.75 4.59
CA ARG A 209 -13.61 -15.18 5.09
C ARG A 209 -13.98 -14.40 6.33
N ALA A 210 -15.28 -14.23 6.53
CA ALA A 210 -15.87 -13.76 7.76
C ALA A 210 -16.98 -14.72 8.17
N GLY A 211 -16.93 -15.23 9.41
CA GLY A 211 -17.98 -16.06 9.97
C GLY A 211 -18.95 -15.26 10.85
N PRO A 212 -20.04 -15.90 11.32
CA PRO A 212 -20.95 -15.33 12.30
C PRO A 212 -20.23 -14.88 13.58
N GLY A 213 -20.77 -13.87 14.25
CA GLY A 213 -20.23 -13.38 15.53
C GLY A 213 -18.87 -12.69 15.39
N ASP A 214 -18.69 -11.89 14.33
CA ASP A 214 -17.53 -11.00 14.15
C ASP A 214 -16.18 -11.71 13.94
N ARG A 215 -16.25 -12.95 13.46
CA ARG A 215 -15.08 -13.77 13.17
C ARG A 215 -14.47 -13.41 11.82
N LEU A 216 -13.67 -12.34 11.79
CA LEU A 216 -12.82 -12.01 10.64
C LEU A 216 -11.65 -12.99 10.54
N GLY A 217 -11.55 -13.67 9.41
CA GLY A 217 -10.45 -14.56 9.09
C GLY A 217 -9.17 -13.85 8.66
N THR A 218 -8.11 -14.63 8.49
CA THR A 218 -6.80 -14.17 8.04
C THR A 218 -6.75 -14.19 6.50
N PRO A 219 -6.51 -13.04 5.83
CA PRO A 219 -6.36 -13.01 4.38
C PRO A 219 -5.15 -13.78 3.93
N CYS A 220 -5.30 -14.54 2.85
CA CYS A 220 -4.21 -15.26 2.22
C CYS A 220 -4.38 -15.29 0.71
N PHE A 221 -3.27 -15.41 -0.01
CA PHE A 221 -3.30 -15.53 -1.46
C PHE A 221 -4.01 -16.82 -1.91
N ASP A 222 -4.75 -16.73 -3.01
CA ASP A 222 -5.54 -17.82 -3.56
C ASP A 222 -4.70 -19.01 -4.00
N ASP A 223 -3.41 -18.79 -4.26
CA ASP A 223 -2.43 -19.83 -4.60
C ASP A 223 -1.52 -20.22 -3.42
N LEU A 224 -1.81 -19.75 -2.19
CA LEU A 224 -1.09 -20.21 -1.00
C LEU A 224 -1.21 -21.73 -0.86
N GLU A 225 -0.11 -22.37 -0.48
CA GLU A 225 -0.04 -23.82 -0.30
C GLU A 225 -1.19 -24.33 0.58
N PRO A 226 -1.88 -25.43 0.20
CA PRO A 226 -3.00 -25.96 0.97
C PRO A 226 -2.67 -26.25 2.45
N GLY A 227 -1.45 -26.68 2.75
CA GLY A 227 -0.98 -26.89 4.13
C GLY A 227 -0.98 -25.61 4.95
N LEU A 228 -0.49 -24.51 4.37
CA LEU A 228 -0.44 -23.19 5.01
C LEU A 228 -1.83 -22.56 5.13
N LYS A 229 -2.71 -22.72 4.13
CA LYS A 229 -4.12 -22.29 4.21
C LYS A 229 -4.86 -22.96 5.37
N LYS A 230 -4.61 -24.26 5.60
CA LYS A 230 -5.18 -24.99 6.75
C LYS A 230 -4.70 -24.44 8.08
N LEU A 231 -3.46 -23.97 8.18
CA LEU A 231 -2.96 -23.33 9.40
C LEU A 231 -3.68 -22.00 9.67
N CYS A 232 -3.92 -21.20 8.62
CA CYS A 232 -4.68 -19.96 8.73
C CYS A 232 -6.11 -20.23 9.19
N ALA A 233 -6.81 -21.18 8.56
CA ALA A 233 -8.17 -21.55 8.95
C ALA A 233 -8.26 -22.02 10.40
N ARG A 234 -7.34 -22.89 10.84
CA ARG A 234 -7.28 -23.32 12.25
C ARG A 234 -6.97 -22.18 13.20
N TYR A 235 -6.13 -21.23 12.80
CA TYR A 235 -5.81 -20.05 13.61
C TYR A 235 -7.04 -19.18 13.82
N ASP A 236 -7.84 -18.98 12.77
CA ASP A 236 -9.08 -18.20 12.79
C ASP A 236 -10.20 -18.89 13.60
N GLU A 237 -10.04 -20.18 13.93
CA GLU A 237 -10.96 -20.94 14.77
C GLU A 237 -10.74 -20.80 16.26
N LEU A 238 -9.53 -20.41 16.66
CA LEU A 238 -9.15 -20.31 18.07
C LEU A 238 -9.56 -18.96 18.66
N SER A 239 -9.98 -18.96 19.91
CA SER A 239 -10.25 -17.74 20.66
C SER A 239 -8.96 -16.90 20.80
N PRO A 240 -9.07 -15.59 21.00
CA PRO A 240 -7.91 -14.77 21.37
C PRO A 240 -7.20 -15.35 22.60
N LEU A 241 -5.86 -15.25 22.64
CA LEU A 241 -5.00 -15.73 23.74
C LEU A 241 -4.94 -17.25 23.96
N GLU A 242 -5.57 -18.08 23.12
CA GLU A 242 -5.38 -19.52 23.19
C GLU A 242 -3.92 -19.91 22.87
N PRO A 243 -3.22 -20.69 23.72
CA PRO A 243 -1.81 -21.03 23.52
C PRO A 243 -1.51 -21.72 22.18
N ALA A 244 -2.47 -22.49 21.66
CA ALA A 244 -2.34 -23.18 20.37
C ALA A 244 -2.11 -22.21 19.18
N ARG A 245 -2.49 -20.93 19.30
CA ARG A 245 -2.19 -19.91 18.27
C ARG A 245 -0.69 -19.75 18.07
N ARG A 246 0.11 -19.80 19.15
CA ARG A 246 1.57 -19.67 19.11
C ARG A 246 2.18 -20.80 18.30
N GLU A 247 1.70 -22.03 18.51
CA GLU A 247 2.16 -23.20 17.77
C GLU A 247 1.83 -23.08 16.27
N LEU A 248 0.62 -22.61 15.93
CA LEU A 248 0.21 -22.41 14.55
C LEU A 248 1.05 -21.34 13.85
N VAL A 249 1.31 -20.20 14.51
CA VAL A 249 2.17 -19.13 13.95
C VAL A 249 3.61 -19.60 13.82
N ALA A 250 4.15 -20.31 14.81
CA ALA A 250 5.50 -20.88 14.73
C ALA A 250 5.63 -21.86 13.57
N LYS A 251 4.63 -22.72 13.37
CA LYS A 251 4.59 -23.69 12.26
C LYS A 251 4.43 -23.01 10.91
N PHE A 252 3.55 -22.03 10.79
CA PHE A 252 3.40 -21.25 9.56
C PHE A 252 4.71 -20.51 9.24
N GLY A 253 5.25 -19.81 10.24
CA GLY A 253 6.46 -18.99 10.12
C GLY A 253 7.72 -19.77 9.79
N SER A 254 7.80 -21.08 10.10
CA SER A 254 8.91 -21.95 9.70
C SER A 254 8.73 -22.58 8.33
N ALA A 255 7.48 -22.82 7.90
CA ALA A 255 7.16 -23.47 6.63
C ALA A 255 7.02 -22.50 5.45
N VAL A 256 6.65 -21.23 5.70
CA VAL A 256 6.46 -20.25 4.64
C VAL A 256 7.80 -19.83 4.01
N GLU A 257 7.89 -19.87 2.68
CA GLU A 257 9.12 -19.51 1.95
C GLU A 257 8.94 -18.28 1.05
N ARG A 258 7.72 -18.05 0.57
CA ARG A 258 7.42 -17.01 -0.41
C ARG A 258 7.24 -15.67 0.28
N ARG A 259 7.92 -14.63 -0.22
CA ARG A 259 7.77 -13.25 0.27
C ARG A 259 6.35 -12.70 0.15
N LEU A 260 5.61 -13.17 -0.86
CA LEU A 260 4.21 -12.79 -1.07
C LEU A 260 3.36 -13.13 0.16
N ASP A 261 3.63 -14.25 0.82
CA ASP A 261 2.83 -14.77 1.93
C ASP A 261 3.13 -14.08 3.28
N THR A 262 3.96 -13.02 3.27
CA THR A 262 4.09 -12.08 4.40
C THR A 262 2.77 -11.38 4.74
N LEU A 263 1.80 -11.36 3.82
CA LEU A 263 0.44 -10.86 4.05
C LEU A 263 -0.20 -11.48 5.31
N VAL A 264 -0.07 -12.80 5.49
CA VAL A 264 -0.62 -13.53 6.63
C VAL A 264 0.04 -13.06 7.93
N LEU A 265 1.38 -13.03 7.95
CA LEU A 265 2.17 -12.66 9.11
C LEU A 265 1.92 -11.20 9.53
N TRP A 266 1.80 -10.29 8.57
CA TRP A 266 1.49 -8.89 8.83
C TRP A 266 0.12 -8.71 9.50
N HIS A 267 -0.89 -9.50 9.10
CA HIS A 267 -2.20 -9.48 9.77
C HIS A 267 -2.12 -9.99 11.21
N TRP A 268 -1.26 -10.97 11.49
CA TRP A 268 -1.06 -11.50 12.85
C TRP A 268 -0.27 -10.57 13.77
N LEU A 269 0.35 -9.49 13.27
CA LEU A 269 0.91 -8.44 14.14
C LEU A 269 -0.15 -7.69 14.97
N ALA A 270 -1.43 -7.80 14.59
CA ALA A 270 -2.54 -7.22 15.35
C ALA A 270 -3.14 -8.18 16.39
N ASP A 271 -2.48 -9.30 16.67
CA ASP A 271 -2.96 -10.26 17.67
C ASP A 271 -2.88 -9.69 19.09
N ALA A 272 -3.79 -10.15 19.96
CA ALA A 272 -3.82 -9.75 21.36
C ALA A 272 -2.72 -10.42 22.19
N ASP A 273 -2.17 -11.56 21.74
CA ASP A 273 -1.07 -12.25 22.40
C ASP A 273 0.30 -11.71 21.92
N PRO A 274 1.09 -11.06 22.79
CA PRO A 274 2.40 -10.53 22.41
C PRO A 274 3.37 -11.59 21.90
N GLU A 275 3.24 -12.86 22.31
CA GLU A 275 4.09 -13.94 21.80
C GLU A 275 3.75 -14.29 20.35
N VAL A 276 2.48 -14.24 19.97
CA VAL A 276 2.04 -14.40 18.58
C VAL A 276 2.62 -13.28 17.71
N VAL A 277 2.53 -12.04 18.18
CA VAL A 277 3.11 -10.87 17.48
C VAL A 277 4.62 -11.05 17.30
N ALA A 278 5.35 -11.46 18.35
CA ALA A 278 6.78 -11.69 18.27
C ALA A 278 7.17 -12.85 17.33
N LEU A 279 6.37 -13.91 17.28
CA LEU A 279 6.58 -15.02 16.33
C LEU A 279 6.35 -14.58 14.88
N ALA A 280 5.28 -13.81 14.63
CA ALA A 280 4.98 -13.27 13.32
C ALA A 280 6.08 -12.29 12.85
N GLU A 281 6.53 -11.39 13.72
CA GLU A 281 7.62 -10.44 13.45
C GLU A 281 8.93 -11.17 13.09
N ARG A 282 9.31 -12.21 13.85
CA ARG A 282 10.49 -13.02 13.51
C ARG A 282 10.40 -13.65 12.12
N ALA A 283 9.23 -14.15 11.74
CA ALA A 283 9.02 -14.71 10.42
C ALA A 283 9.04 -13.63 9.31
N LEU A 284 8.50 -12.44 9.57
CA LEU A 284 8.59 -11.28 8.66
C LEU A 284 10.05 -10.87 8.43
N ILE A 285 10.85 -10.74 9.49
CA ILE A 285 12.28 -10.40 9.38
C ILE A 285 13.03 -11.42 8.52
N ARG A 286 12.73 -12.73 8.70
CA ARG A 286 13.35 -13.79 7.89
C ARG A 286 13.01 -13.66 6.40
N LEU A 287 11.75 -13.37 6.07
CA LEU A 287 11.28 -13.33 4.68
C LEU A 287 11.62 -12.02 3.95
N ALA A 288 11.42 -10.90 4.62
CA ALA A 288 11.45 -9.55 4.04
C ALA A 288 12.64 -8.70 4.51
N GLY A 289 13.40 -9.15 5.51
CA GLY A 289 14.39 -8.32 6.20
C GLY A 289 13.75 -7.28 7.11
N LEU A 290 14.59 -6.50 7.80
CA LEU A 290 14.13 -5.38 8.63
C LEU A 290 13.67 -4.21 7.74
N PRO A 291 12.59 -3.51 8.11
CA PRO A 291 12.22 -2.24 7.49
C PRO A 291 13.38 -1.22 7.54
N PRO A 292 13.61 -0.43 6.49
CA PRO A 292 14.69 0.57 6.45
C PRO A 292 14.65 1.55 7.62
N ASP A 293 13.46 2.02 7.99
CA ASP A 293 13.27 2.98 9.09
C ASP A 293 13.62 2.35 10.45
N ALA A 294 13.23 1.09 10.67
CA ALA A 294 13.61 0.34 11.86
C ALA A 294 15.14 0.14 11.93
N LEU A 295 15.77 -0.19 10.79
CA LEU A 295 17.22 -0.34 10.70
C LEU A 295 17.96 0.97 11.01
N ALA A 296 17.48 2.09 10.48
CA ALA A 296 18.04 3.42 10.76
C ALA A 296 17.96 3.78 12.25
N GLN A 297 16.89 3.37 12.92
CA GLN A 297 16.67 3.56 14.35
C GLN A 297 17.34 2.49 15.22
N LYS A 298 18.02 1.50 14.62
CA LYS A 298 18.58 0.31 15.29
C LYS A 298 17.52 -0.47 16.09
N GLN A 299 16.26 -0.39 15.67
CA GLN A 299 15.16 -1.16 16.22
C GLN A 299 15.12 -2.52 15.52
N ILE A 300 15.18 -3.60 16.30
CA ILE A 300 15.23 -4.98 15.79
C ILE A 300 13.99 -5.81 16.11
N THR A 301 13.12 -5.31 17.02
CA THR A 301 11.89 -5.96 17.47
C THR A 301 10.85 -4.91 17.90
N GLY A 302 9.59 -5.32 17.99
CA GLY A 302 8.50 -4.43 18.42
C GLY A 302 8.25 -3.30 17.42
N ILE A 303 8.53 -3.54 16.15
CA ILE A 303 8.31 -2.58 15.07
C ILE A 303 6.80 -2.48 14.86
N ASP A 304 6.30 -1.26 14.75
CA ASP A 304 4.88 -1.04 14.63
C ASP A 304 4.34 -1.57 13.28
N ARG A 305 3.04 -1.87 13.28
CA ARG A 305 2.38 -2.52 12.14
C ARG A 305 2.38 -1.66 10.87
N GLU A 306 2.41 -0.33 11.00
CA GLU A 306 2.40 0.59 9.85
C GLU A 306 3.78 0.67 9.21
N THR A 307 4.85 0.74 10.00
CA THR A 307 6.23 0.61 9.50
C THR A 307 6.43 -0.73 8.78
N TRP A 308 5.90 -1.82 9.33
CA TRP A 308 5.89 -3.10 8.64
C TRP A 308 5.10 -3.05 7.33
N ARG A 309 3.90 -2.47 7.34
CA ARG A 309 3.04 -2.37 6.16
C ARG A 309 3.78 -1.68 5.01
N ALA A 310 4.35 -0.51 5.25
CA ALA A 310 5.09 0.24 4.24
C ALA A 310 6.25 -0.56 3.62
N HIS A 311 6.84 -1.47 4.38
CA HIS A 311 7.93 -2.34 3.94
C HIS A 311 7.46 -3.55 3.12
N VAL A 312 6.38 -4.22 3.54
CA VAL A 312 5.94 -5.48 2.91
C VAL A 312 4.83 -5.32 1.88
N GLU A 313 4.10 -4.21 1.87
CA GLU A 313 2.97 -4.00 0.94
C GLU A 313 3.40 -4.03 -0.53
N ALA A 314 4.62 -3.55 -0.83
CA ALA A 314 5.20 -3.65 -2.18
C ALA A 314 5.42 -5.11 -2.65
N LEU A 315 5.57 -6.05 -1.72
CA LEU A 315 5.74 -7.48 -2.02
C LEU A 315 4.42 -8.17 -2.40
N TRP A 316 3.28 -7.52 -2.14
CA TRP A 316 1.95 -8.08 -2.36
C TRP A 316 1.40 -7.82 -3.76
N TRP A 317 2.11 -7.02 -4.55
CA TRP A 317 1.76 -6.71 -5.93
C TRP A 317 2.56 -7.62 -6.87
N ARG A 318 1.86 -8.24 -7.82
CA ARG A 318 2.46 -9.05 -8.90
C ARG A 318 2.76 -8.21 -10.13
#